data_AF-A0A7W6RCP9-F1
#
_entry.id   AF-A0A7W6RCP9-F1
#
_cell.length_a   1.000
_cell.length_b   1.000
_cell.length_c   1.000
_cell.angle_alpha   90.00
_cell.angle_beta   90.00
_cell.angle_gamma   90.00
#
_symmetry.space_group_name_H-M   'P 1'
#
loop_
_entity.id
_entity.type
_entity.pdbx_description
1 polymer ?
#
loop_
_entity_poly.entity_id
_entity_poly.type
_entity_poly.pdbx_seq_one_letter_code
_entity_poly.pdbx_strand_id
1 'polypeptide(L)'
;MVHAPPSGPAGPAEPVVPSVRPASSRPRESLAARFRDPVSGRLDAGALLSAYEDLLRRAQAMVMVPGPDADDTVRARFRRALGIPDDPGGYRVTVRHPRLAVDPKINARLHAAGFTPEQVQVVYDLAAERVMPVIEAMSAGHRADTDLAALVQHFGGDDRWSRISRQLSAWGKAHLSRDVYRALASTREGVLALSRMMTEGEPGLVAGDGGLGGAGGAGEEDLKALMRDPRYWKHRDPAVLRRVAEGFRRLYPQG
;
A
#
# COMPACT_ATOMS: atom_id res chain seq x y z
N MET A 1 -15.61 78.98 14.97
CA MET A 1 -15.44 78.01 13.86
C MET A 1 -14.33 78.52 12.96
N VAL A 2 -13.12 77.99 13.09
CA VAL A 2 -12.05 78.22 12.11
C VAL A 2 -11.55 76.84 11.71
N HIS A 3 -11.77 76.54 10.44
CA HIS A 3 -11.61 75.25 9.80
C HIS A 3 -10.13 74.97 9.56
N ALA A 4 -9.65 73.81 10.01
CA ALA A 4 -8.36 73.27 9.59
C ALA A 4 -8.43 72.84 8.11
N PRO A 5 -7.37 73.07 7.31
CA PRO A 5 -7.17 72.37 6.05
C PRO A 5 -6.27 71.12 6.21
N PRO A 6 -6.45 70.11 5.33
CA PRO A 6 -6.04 68.73 5.57
C PRO A 6 -4.62 68.37 5.10
N SER A 7 -4.09 67.33 5.74
CA SER A 7 -2.87 66.60 5.40
C SER A 7 -2.84 66.14 3.93
N GLY A 8 -1.77 66.51 3.21
CA GLY A 8 -1.44 65.99 1.89
C GLY A 8 -0.81 64.59 1.95
N PRO A 9 -0.93 63.78 0.88
CA PRO A 9 -0.63 62.35 0.90
C PRO A 9 0.88 62.05 0.85
N ALA A 10 1.26 61.01 1.58
CA ALA A 10 2.58 60.41 1.58
C ALA A 10 2.99 59.96 0.16
N GLY A 11 4.12 60.48 -0.32
CA GLY A 11 4.79 59.99 -1.52
C GLY A 11 5.34 58.57 -1.32
N PRO A 12 5.48 57.77 -2.40
CA PRO A 12 5.90 56.39 -2.30
C PRO A 12 7.35 56.30 -1.82
N ALA A 13 7.58 55.44 -0.83
CA ALA A 13 8.89 55.12 -0.29
C ALA A 13 9.80 54.53 -1.39
N GLU A 14 10.95 55.16 -1.61
CA GLU A 14 12.03 54.59 -2.41
C GLU A 14 12.47 53.24 -1.78
N PRO A 15 12.69 52.19 -2.59
CA PRO A 15 13.25 50.95 -2.09
C PRO A 15 14.71 51.18 -1.72
N VAL A 16 15.01 51.17 -0.41
CA VAL A 16 16.37 51.05 0.11
C VAL A 16 16.93 49.72 -0.36
N VAL A 17 17.70 49.75 -1.44
CA VAL A 17 18.55 48.63 -1.86
C VAL A 17 19.58 48.39 -0.74
N PRO A 18 19.63 47.19 -0.14
CA PRO A 18 20.66 46.89 0.84
C PRO A 18 22.00 46.88 0.10
N SER A 19 22.85 47.85 0.45
CA SER A 19 24.21 47.93 -0.05
C SER A 19 24.96 46.66 0.40
N VAL A 20 25.16 45.74 -0.55
CA VAL A 20 25.95 44.53 -0.33
C VAL A 20 27.38 45.00 -0.10
N ARG A 21 27.82 44.95 1.17
CA ARG A 21 29.23 45.11 1.51
C ARG A 21 30.03 44.10 0.69
N PRO A 22 31.07 44.51 -0.06
CA PRO A 22 31.93 43.54 -0.73
C PRO A 22 32.54 42.63 0.33
N ALA A 23 32.39 41.32 0.11
CA ALA A 23 33.02 40.29 0.93
C ALA A 23 34.50 40.64 1.10
N SER A 24 34.95 40.71 2.34
CA SER A 24 36.34 40.94 2.71
C SER A 24 37.23 39.93 1.98
N SER A 25 37.98 40.42 1.00
CA SER A 25 39.01 39.69 0.30
C SER A 25 40.16 39.43 1.26
N ARG A 26 40.13 38.30 1.97
CA ARG A 26 41.36 37.75 2.54
C ARG A 26 42.35 37.58 1.37
N PRO A 27 43.61 38.05 1.49
CA PRO A 27 44.62 37.79 0.47
C PRO A 27 44.68 36.28 0.24
N ARG A 28 44.44 35.84 -1.00
CA ARG A 28 44.73 34.46 -1.38
C ARG A 28 46.24 34.34 -1.37
N GLU A 29 46.82 33.98 -0.22
CA GLU A 29 48.19 33.48 -0.18
C GLU A 29 48.34 32.45 -1.29
N SER A 30 49.37 32.62 -2.13
CA SER A 30 49.56 31.69 -3.24
C SER A 30 49.67 30.29 -2.65
N LEU A 31 49.05 29.30 -3.30
CA LEU A 31 49.10 27.93 -2.83
C LEU A 31 50.56 27.46 -2.63
N ALA A 32 51.47 28.02 -3.43
CA ALA A 32 52.91 27.80 -3.32
C ALA A 32 53.57 28.40 -2.06
N ALA A 33 53.03 29.48 -1.50
CA ALA A 33 53.52 30.07 -0.25
C ALA A 33 53.16 29.19 0.97
N ARG A 34 52.03 28.47 0.91
CA ARG A 34 51.56 27.58 2.00
C ARG A 34 52.43 26.33 2.22
N PHE A 35 53.23 25.96 1.24
CA PHE A 35 54.11 24.78 1.28
C PHE A 35 55.59 25.16 1.25
N ARG A 36 55.94 26.39 1.61
CA ARG A 36 57.34 26.81 1.80
C ARG A 36 57.65 26.93 3.28
N ASP A 37 58.80 26.42 3.67
CA ASP A 37 59.34 26.60 5.02
C ASP A 37 59.59 28.11 5.25
N PRO A 38 59.02 28.71 6.32
CA PRO A 38 59.14 30.14 6.60
C PRO A 38 60.58 30.58 6.96
N VAL A 39 61.45 29.65 7.35
CA VAL A 39 62.84 29.92 7.75
C VAL A 39 63.79 29.69 6.59
N SER A 40 63.64 28.58 5.85
CA SER A 40 64.57 28.22 4.76
C SER A 40 64.09 28.62 3.36
N GLY A 41 62.81 28.99 3.20
CA GLY A 41 62.19 29.33 1.92
C GLY A 41 62.05 28.16 0.94
N ARG A 42 62.51 26.96 1.34
CA ARG A 42 62.47 25.73 0.54
C ARG A 42 61.08 25.12 0.55
N LEU A 43 60.74 24.40 -0.52
CA LEU A 43 59.48 23.68 -0.63
C LEU A 43 59.46 22.51 0.37
N ASP A 44 58.44 22.44 1.22
CA ASP A 44 58.14 21.28 2.04
C ASP A 44 57.40 20.24 1.19
N ALA A 45 58.18 19.32 0.63
CA ALA A 45 57.66 18.23 -0.20
C ALA A 45 56.77 17.26 0.59
N GLY A 46 57.01 17.10 1.90
CA GLY A 46 56.23 16.20 2.75
C GLY A 46 54.84 16.75 3.04
N ALA A 47 54.75 18.03 3.39
CA ALA A 47 53.47 18.71 3.57
C ALA A 47 52.66 18.78 2.25
N LEU A 48 53.34 18.99 1.11
CA LEU A 48 52.71 18.98 -0.20
C LEU A 48 52.13 17.60 -0.56
N LEU A 49 52.90 16.53 -0.34
CA LEU A 49 52.45 15.17 -0.63
C LEU A 49 51.26 14.77 0.26
N SER A 50 51.33 15.07 1.56
CA SER A 50 50.23 14.82 2.50
C SER A 50 48.95 15.57 2.11
N ALA A 51 49.07 16.85 1.73
CA ALA A 51 47.93 17.63 1.27
C ALA A 51 47.35 17.12 -0.06
N TYR A 52 48.19 16.60 -0.96
CA TYR A 52 47.76 15.97 -2.21
C TYR A 52 47.04 14.64 -1.97
N GLU A 53 47.56 13.79 -1.08
CA GLU A 53 46.90 12.54 -0.68
C GLU A 53 45.54 12.78 -0.01
N ASP A 54 45.45 13.80 0.85
CA ASP A 54 44.19 14.25 1.45
C ASP A 54 43.19 14.73 0.41
N LEU A 55 43.66 15.51 -0.57
CA LEU A 55 42.83 15.97 -1.68
C LEU A 55 42.36 14.79 -2.53
N LEU A 56 43.23 13.82 -2.82
CA LEU A 56 42.90 12.63 -3.59
C LEU A 56 41.86 11.77 -2.86
N ARG A 57 42.01 11.56 -1.54
CA ARG A 57 41.02 10.87 -0.70
C ARG A 57 39.65 11.57 -0.74
N ARG A 58 39.64 12.90 -0.61
CA ARG A 58 38.39 13.69 -0.66
C ARG A 58 37.77 13.69 -2.05
N ALA A 59 38.59 13.79 -3.10
CA ALA A 59 38.13 13.75 -4.49
C ALA A 59 37.56 12.37 -4.87
N GLN A 60 38.14 11.28 -4.35
CA GLN A 60 37.61 9.93 -4.53
C GLN A 60 36.28 9.72 -3.80
N ALA A 61 36.08 10.39 -2.66
CA ALA A 61 34.81 10.37 -1.93
C ALA A 61 33.72 11.26 -2.55
N MET A 62 34.09 12.21 -3.43
CA MET A 62 33.11 13.05 -4.12
C MET A 62 32.46 12.31 -5.28
N VAL A 63 31.15 12.12 -5.17
CA VAL A 63 30.32 11.66 -6.28
C VAL A 63 29.98 12.88 -7.15
N MET A 64 30.55 12.94 -8.35
CA MET A 64 30.26 14.03 -9.29
C MET A 64 28.89 13.80 -9.95
N VAL A 65 28.00 14.78 -9.79
CA VAL A 65 26.72 14.80 -10.50
C VAL A 65 27.00 15.12 -11.98
N PRO A 66 26.67 14.22 -12.92
CA PRO A 66 26.91 14.44 -14.33
C PRO A 66 26.07 15.63 -14.83
N GLY A 67 26.70 16.52 -15.61
CA GLY A 67 25.99 17.55 -16.36
C GLY A 67 25.15 16.98 -17.52
N PRO A 68 24.33 17.80 -18.19
CA PRO A 68 23.49 17.37 -19.31
C PRO A 68 24.29 16.82 -20.51
N ASP A 69 25.54 17.22 -20.69
CA ASP A 69 26.42 16.76 -21.77
C ASP A 69 27.50 15.77 -21.29
N ALA A 70 27.37 15.26 -20.07
CA ALA A 70 28.33 14.28 -19.55
C ALA A 70 28.30 12.99 -20.37
N ASP A 71 29.48 12.42 -20.60
CA ASP A 71 29.63 11.16 -21.30
C ASP A 71 28.98 9.98 -20.56
N ASP A 72 28.72 8.90 -21.29
CA ASP A 72 28.07 7.71 -20.77
C ASP A 72 28.85 7.03 -19.63
N THR A 73 30.17 7.17 -19.61
CA THR A 73 31.02 6.55 -18.59
C THR A 73 30.90 7.26 -17.24
N VAL A 74 30.84 8.58 -17.24
CA VAL A 74 30.62 9.43 -16.06
C VAL A 74 29.21 9.20 -15.54
N ARG A 75 28.21 9.10 -16.42
CA ARG A 75 26.82 8.76 -16.05
C ARG A 75 26.72 7.37 -15.44
N ALA A 76 27.36 6.36 -16.03
CA ALA A 76 27.37 5.01 -15.50
C ALA A 76 28.04 4.94 -14.11
N ARG A 77 29.17 5.63 -13.92
CA ARG A 77 29.85 5.72 -12.62
C ARG A 77 28.97 6.38 -11.56
N PHE A 78 28.30 7.47 -11.90
CA PHE A 78 27.35 8.13 -11.01
C PHE A 78 26.18 7.22 -10.64
N ARG A 79 25.59 6.54 -11.62
CA ARG A 79 24.47 5.61 -11.41
C ARG A 79 24.86 4.45 -10.50
N ARG A 80 26.06 3.87 -10.68
CA ARG A 80 26.61 2.87 -9.78
C ARG A 80 26.85 3.40 -8.37
N ALA A 81 27.33 4.64 -8.23
CA ALA A 81 27.50 5.28 -6.93
C ALA A 81 26.16 5.47 -6.18
N LEU A 82 25.05 5.62 -6.91
CA LEU A 82 23.69 5.64 -6.35
C LEU A 82 23.10 4.24 -6.10
N GLY A 83 23.82 3.16 -6.39
CA GLY A 83 23.32 1.79 -6.24
C GLY A 83 22.34 1.36 -7.32
N ILE A 84 22.24 2.10 -8.43
CA ILE A 84 21.41 1.72 -9.57
C ILE A 84 22.09 0.52 -10.27
N PRO A 85 21.36 -0.59 -10.51
CA PRO A 85 21.91 -1.74 -11.23
C PRO A 85 22.38 -1.39 -12.64
N ASP A 86 23.33 -2.15 -13.18
CA ASP A 86 23.80 -1.98 -14.55
C ASP A 86 22.72 -2.32 -15.59
N ASP A 87 21.81 -3.25 -15.25
CA ASP A 87 20.72 -3.72 -16.11
C ASP A 87 19.35 -3.58 -15.42
N PRO A 88 18.26 -3.24 -16.13
CA PRO A 88 16.92 -3.14 -15.57
C PRO A 88 16.39 -4.41 -14.89
N GLY A 89 16.87 -5.60 -15.28
CA GLY A 89 16.56 -6.87 -14.62
C GLY A 89 17.21 -7.01 -13.24
N GLY A 90 18.13 -6.13 -12.87
CA GLY A 90 18.80 -6.14 -11.57
C GLY A 90 17.95 -5.66 -10.40
N TYR A 91 16.79 -5.05 -10.64
CA TYR A 91 15.90 -4.62 -9.57
C TYR A 91 15.23 -5.80 -8.86
N ARG A 92 15.39 -5.87 -7.54
CA ARG A 92 14.70 -6.82 -6.68
C ARG A 92 13.47 -6.16 -6.06
N VAL A 93 12.32 -6.35 -6.70
CA VAL A 93 11.04 -5.78 -6.25
C VAL A 93 10.24 -6.83 -5.48
N THR A 94 9.79 -6.46 -4.28
CA THR A 94 8.82 -7.25 -3.52
C THR A 94 7.42 -6.77 -3.86
N VAL A 95 6.60 -7.65 -4.43
CA VAL A 95 5.22 -7.31 -4.80
C VAL A 95 4.29 -7.61 -3.62
N ARG A 96 3.62 -6.57 -3.11
CA ARG A 96 2.75 -6.67 -1.92
C ARG A 96 1.28 -6.97 -2.21
N HIS A 97 0.93 -7.19 -3.48
CA HIS A 97 -0.45 -7.42 -3.89
C HIS A 97 -0.57 -8.59 -4.88
N PRO A 98 -1.48 -9.57 -4.69
CA PRO A 98 -1.58 -10.76 -5.53
C PRO A 98 -1.87 -10.50 -7.01
N ARG A 99 -2.51 -9.35 -7.31
CA ARG A 99 -2.85 -8.94 -8.69
C ARG A 99 -1.78 -8.09 -9.36
N LEU A 100 -0.72 -7.73 -8.65
CA LEU A 100 0.42 -7.03 -9.22
C LEU A 100 1.52 -8.05 -9.56
N ALA A 101 2.33 -7.71 -10.56
CA ALA A 101 3.51 -8.47 -10.93
C ALA A 101 4.61 -7.50 -11.35
N VAL A 102 5.86 -7.95 -11.23
CA VAL A 102 6.99 -7.22 -11.79
C VAL A 102 6.88 -7.25 -13.31
N ASP A 103 7.01 -6.08 -13.95
CA ASP A 103 6.95 -5.93 -15.40
C ASP A 103 8.32 -5.46 -15.89
N PRO A 104 9.02 -6.27 -16.71
CA PRO A 104 10.31 -5.90 -17.28
C PRO A 104 10.29 -4.57 -18.07
N LYS A 105 9.17 -4.22 -18.73
CA LYS A 105 9.05 -2.97 -19.48
C LYS A 105 8.98 -1.76 -18.56
N ILE A 106 8.29 -1.90 -17.42
CA ILE A 106 8.24 -0.85 -16.40
C ILE A 106 9.64 -0.66 -15.81
N ASN A 107 10.32 -1.76 -15.43
CA ASN A 107 11.67 -1.71 -14.90
C ASN A 107 12.66 -1.11 -15.90
N ALA A 108 12.56 -1.42 -17.19
CA ALA A 108 13.36 -0.79 -18.23
C ALA A 108 13.16 0.73 -18.29
N ARG A 109 11.92 1.20 -18.17
CA ARG A 109 11.62 2.63 -18.16
C ARG A 109 12.13 3.34 -16.90
N LEU A 110 11.96 2.72 -15.73
CA LEU A 110 12.45 3.25 -14.45
C LEU A 110 13.99 3.26 -14.42
N HIS A 111 14.62 2.22 -14.99
CA HIS A 111 16.07 2.18 -15.17
C HIS A 111 16.53 3.29 -16.10
N ALA A 112 15.94 3.46 -17.27
CA ALA A 112 16.30 4.55 -18.18
C ALA A 112 16.22 5.92 -17.50
N ALA A 113 15.22 6.12 -16.63
CA ALA A 113 15.04 7.32 -15.81
C ALA A 113 16.02 7.47 -14.63
N GLY A 114 16.85 6.45 -14.35
CA GLY A 114 17.86 6.49 -13.29
C GLY A 114 17.31 6.28 -11.88
N PHE A 115 16.22 5.51 -11.73
CA PHE A 115 15.66 5.22 -10.42
C PHE A 115 16.56 4.28 -9.62
N THR A 116 16.72 4.54 -8.33
CA THR A 116 17.38 3.60 -7.40
C THR A 116 16.46 2.41 -7.08
N PRO A 117 17.01 1.27 -6.60
CA PRO A 117 16.19 0.14 -6.19
C PRO A 117 15.07 0.50 -5.20
N GLU A 118 15.35 1.38 -4.25
CA GLU A 118 14.39 1.84 -3.25
C GLU A 118 13.26 2.66 -3.91
N GLN A 119 13.60 3.53 -4.86
CA GLN A 119 12.62 4.31 -5.61
C GLN A 119 11.74 3.41 -6.47
N VAL A 120 12.32 2.38 -7.11
CA VAL A 120 11.54 1.37 -7.85
C VAL A 120 10.57 0.63 -6.92
N GLN A 121 11.02 0.20 -5.73
CA GLN A 121 10.15 -0.43 -4.75
C GLN A 121 8.98 0.48 -4.36
N VAL A 122 9.23 1.76 -4.12
CA VAL A 122 8.18 2.75 -3.78
C VAL A 122 7.14 2.87 -4.89
N VAL A 123 7.52 2.84 -6.17
CA VAL A 123 6.56 2.88 -7.29
C VAL A 123 5.60 1.69 -7.25
N TYR A 124 6.13 0.48 -7.00
CA TYR A 124 5.31 -0.72 -6.87
C TYR A 124 4.44 -0.72 -5.62
N ASP A 125 4.96 -0.23 -4.49
CA ASP A 125 4.20 -0.08 -3.25
C ASP A 125 3.05 0.92 -3.44
N LEU A 126 3.28 2.06 -4.10
CA LEU A 126 2.24 3.04 -4.42
C LEU A 126 1.15 2.48 -5.33
N ALA A 127 1.51 1.62 -6.28
CA ALA A 127 0.53 0.94 -7.10
C ALA A 127 -0.39 0.04 -6.25
N ALA A 128 0.19 -0.72 -5.31
CA ALA A 128 -0.57 -1.55 -4.37
C ALA A 128 -1.46 -0.71 -3.44
N GLU A 129 -0.95 0.41 -2.93
CA GLU A 129 -1.65 1.22 -1.92
C GLU A 129 -2.72 2.15 -2.51
N ARG A 130 -2.56 2.62 -3.75
CA ARG A 130 -3.42 3.66 -4.33
C ARG A 130 -4.18 3.20 -5.56
N VAL A 131 -3.57 2.43 -6.44
CA VAL A 131 -4.19 2.01 -7.69
C VAL A 131 -5.09 0.79 -7.45
N MET A 132 -4.61 -0.21 -6.71
CA MET A 132 -5.39 -1.44 -6.49
C MET A 132 -6.74 -1.19 -5.80
N PRO A 133 -6.84 -0.36 -4.73
CA PRO A 133 -8.14 -0.11 -4.09
C PRO A 133 -9.17 0.51 -5.03
N VAL A 134 -8.73 1.37 -5.96
CA VAL A 134 -9.62 1.99 -6.96
C VAL A 134 -10.14 0.93 -7.93
N ILE A 135 -9.26 0.06 -8.44
CA ILE A 135 -9.65 -1.05 -9.34
C ILE A 135 -10.62 -2.00 -8.65
N GLU A 136 -10.38 -2.32 -7.38
CA GLU A 136 -11.24 -3.20 -6.59
C GLU A 136 -12.61 -2.58 -6.32
N ALA A 137 -12.66 -1.29 -5.98
CA ALA A 137 -13.92 -0.56 -5.81
C ALA A 137 -14.75 -0.53 -7.10
N MET A 138 -14.12 -0.28 -8.25
CA MET A 138 -14.79 -0.32 -9.56
C MET A 138 -15.33 -1.71 -9.89
N SER A 139 -14.53 -2.75 -9.62
CA SER A 139 -14.94 -4.15 -9.85
C SER A 139 -16.10 -4.57 -8.96
N ALA A 140 -16.13 -4.08 -7.71
CA ALA A 140 -17.23 -4.37 -6.78
C ALA A 140 -18.56 -3.75 -7.24
N GLY A 141 -18.53 -2.51 -7.74
CA GLY A 141 -19.72 -1.86 -8.33
C GLY A 141 -20.25 -2.64 -9.54
N HIS A 142 -19.36 -2.99 -10.47
CA HIS A 142 -19.76 -3.74 -11.67
C HIS A 142 -20.32 -5.13 -11.36
N ARG A 143 -19.80 -5.79 -10.32
CA ARG A 143 -20.36 -7.05 -9.82
C ARG A 143 -21.76 -6.85 -9.26
N ALA A 144 -22.01 -5.80 -8.48
CA ALA A 144 -23.32 -5.53 -7.91
C ALA A 144 -24.39 -5.30 -9.01
N ASP A 145 -24.04 -4.56 -10.05
CA ASP A 145 -24.94 -4.31 -11.19
C ASP A 145 -25.23 -5.60 -11.96
N THR A 146 -24.20 -6.41 -12.20
CA THR A 146 -24.32 -7.72 -12.88
C THR A 146 -25.18 -8.68 -12.06
N ASP A 147 -24.94 -8.75 -10.75
CA ASP A 147 -25.68 -9.59 -9.82
C ASP A 147 -27.16 -9.18 -9.77
N LEU A 148 -27.45 -7.88 -9.73
CA LEU A 148 -28.80 -7.35 -9.77
C LEU A 148 -29.50 -7.71 -11.08
N ALA A 149 -28.86 -7.49 -12.23
CA ALA A 149 -29.43 -7.83 -13.53
C ALA A 149 -29.74 -9.33 -13.65
N ALA A 150 -28.84 -10.18 -13.14
CA ALA A 150 -29.06 -11.63 -13.09
C ALA A 150 -30.20 -12.03 -12.15
N LEU A 151 -30.35 -11.36 -11.00
CA LEU A 151 -31.49 -11.57 -10.08
C LEU A 151 -32.81 -11.16 -10.72
N VAL A 152 -32.86 -9.99 -11.36
CA VAL A 152 -34.05 -9.50 -12.09
C VAL A 152 -34.45 -10.51 -13.16
N GLN A 153 -33.49 -10.98 -13.96
CA GLN A 153 -33.76 -12.01 -14.96
C GLN A 153 -34.24 -13.33 -14.33
N HIS A 154 -33.56 -13.81 -13.29
CA HIS A 154 -33.91 -15.06 -12.59
C HIS A 154 -35.33 -15.04 -12.03
N PHE A 155 -35.74 -13.92 -11.43
CA PHE A 155 -37.07 -13.79 -10.85
C PHE A 155 -38.15 -13.39 -11.86
N GLY A 156 -37.81 -13.15 -13.12
CA GLY A 156 -38.77 -12.92 -14.21
C GLY A 156 -39.17 -11.46 -14.41
N GLY A 157 -38.22 -10.53 -14.22
CA GLY A 157 -38.37 -9.10 -14.51
C GLY A 157 -38.51 -8.22 -13.26
N ASP A 158 -38.42 -6.91 -13.48
CA ASP A 158 -38.32 -5.89 -12.43
C ASP A 158 -39.51 -5.86 -11.48
N ASP A 159 -40.73 -6.05 -11.99
CA ASP A 159 -41.95 -6.05 -11.18
C ASP A 159 -41.99 -7.22 -10.20
N ARG A 160 -41.62 -8.42 -10.68
CA ARG A 160 -41.60 -9.63 -9.86
C ARG A 160 -40.45 -9.57 -8.85
N TRP A 161 -39.28 -9.10 -9.28
CA TRP A 161 -38.14 -8.88 -8.40
C TRP A 161 -38.44 -7.85 -7.29
N SER A 162 -39.11 -6.74 -7.61
CA SER A 162 -39.49 -5.72 -6.62
C SER A 162 -40.41 -6.26 -5.52
N ARG A 163 -41.31 -7.18 -5.86
CA ARG A 163 -42.18 -7.85 -4.88
C ARG A 163 -41.39 -8.84 -4.03
N ILE A 164 -40.61 -9.71 -4.67
CA ILE A 164 -39.85 -10.78 -4.00
C ILE A 164 -38.78 -10.19 -3.08
N SER A 165 -38.02 -9.19 -3.54
CA SER A 165 -36.98 -8.54 -2.73
C SER A 165 -37.51 -7.95 -1.41
N ARG A 166 -38.71 -7.35 -1.42
CA ARG A 166 -39.38 -6.87 -0.19
C ARG A 166 -39.75 -8.02 0.74
N GLN A 167 -40.27 -9.11 0.21
CA GLN A 167 -40.62 -10.31 0.99
C GLN A 167 -39.37 -10.95 1.61
N LEU A 168 -38.31 -11.13 0.82
CA LEU A 168 -37.02 -11.65 1.29
C LEU A 168 -36.40 -10.75 2.37
N SER A 169 -36.49 -9.42 2.23
CA SER A 169 -35.98 -8.48 3.23
C SER A 169 -36.76 -8.59 4.55
N ALA A 170 -38.09 -8.64 4.49
CA ALA A 170 -38.93 -8.76 5.68
C ALA A 170 -38.70 -10.10 6.39
N TRP A 171 -38.69 -11.20 5.63
CA TRP A 171 -38.43 -12.52 6.16
C TRP A 171 -37.03 -12.64 6.76
N GLY A 172 -35.99 -12.20 6.03
CA GLY A 172 -34.60 -12.28 6.48
C GLY A 172 -34.32 -11.46 7.74
N LYS A 173 -34.91 -10.26 7.86
CA LYS A 173 -34.78 -9.45 9.09
C LYS A 173 -35.51 -10.05 10.29
N ALA A 174 -36.58 -10.82 10.06
CA ALA A 174 -37.36 -11.45 11.11
C ALA A 174 -36.71 -12.76 11.64
N HIS A 175 -36.02 -13.51 10.76
CA HIS A 175 -35.52 -14.86 11.08
C HIS A 175 -34.01 -14.95 11.24
N LEU A 176 -33.25 -13.95 10.77
CA LEU A 176 -31.79 -13.98 10.81
C LEU A 176 -31.24 -12.81 11.63
N SER A 177 -30.04 -13.00 12.19
CA SER A 177 -29.31 -11.89 12.79
C SER A 177 -28.97 -10.85 11.72
N ARG A 178 -28.81 -9.59 12.16
CA ARG A 178 -28.52 -8.45 11.27
C ARG A 178 -27.28 -8.70 10.39
N ASP A 179 -26.23 -9.28 10.98
CA ASP A 179 -24.97 -9.53 10.28
C ASP A 179 -25.11 -10.64 9.23
N VAL A 180 -25.81 -11.73 9.56
CA VAL A 180 -26.06 -12.85 8.63
C VAL A 180 -26.95 -12.40 7.47
N TYR A 181 -28.04 -11.69 7.77
CA TYR A 181 -28.90 -11.12 6.74
C TYR A 181 -28.11 -10.20 5.80
N ARG A 182 -27.28 -9.30 6.34
CA ARG A 182 -26.50 -8.36 5.53
C ARG A 182 -25.49 -9.09 4.62
N ALA A 183 -24.82 -10.12 5.13
CA ALA A 183 -23.87 -10.92 4.36
C ALA A 183 -24.55 -11.72 3.23
N LEU A 184 -25.72 -12.30 3.48
CA LEU A 184 -26.48 -13.02 2.46
C LEU A 184 -27.09 -12.06 1.41
N ALA A 185 -27.60 -10.91 1.86
CA ALA A 185 -28.20 -9.93 0.96
C ALA A 185 -27.19 -9.18 0.08
N SER A 186 -25.88 -9.29 0.35
CA SER A 186 -24.84 -8.59 -0.42
C SER A 186 -24.31 -9.35 -1.64
N THR A 187 -24.81 -10.56 -1.90
CA THR A 187 -24.38 -11.39 -3.04
C THR A 187 -25.59 -12.04 -3.69
N ARG A 188 -25.51 -12.28 -5.00
CA ARG A 188 -26.57 -12.98 -5.75
C ARG A 188 -26.86 -14.36 -5.17
N GLU A 189 -25.82 -15.15 -4.90
CA GLU A 189 -25.93 -16.50 -4.36
C GLU A 189 -26.59 -16.49 -2.99
N GLY A 190 -26.25 -15.52 -2.14
CA GLY A 190 -26.86 -15.34 -0.83
C GLY A 190 -28.35 -14.97 -0.91
N VAL A 191 -28.75 -14.15 -1.88
CA VAL A 191 -30.17 -13.86 -2.12
C VAL A 191 -30.93 -15.09 -2.64
N LEU A 192 -30.33 -15.89 -3.52
CA LEU A 192 -30.92 -17.17 -3.95
C LEU A 192 -31.03 -18.17 -2.79
N ALA A 193 -30.05 -18.19 -1.87
CA ALA A 193 -30.13 -18.98 -0.65
C ALA A 193 -31.26 -18.48 0.27
N LEU A 194 -31.40 -17.16 0.47
CA LEU A 194 -32.52 -16.56 1.20
C LEU A 194 -33.86 -16.96 0.60
N SER A 195 -33.98 -16.93 -0.73
CA SER A 195 -35.20 -17.34 -1.43
C SER A 195 -35.53 -18.81 -1.22
N ARG A 196 -34.53 -19.70 -1.24
CA ARG A 196 -34.72 -21.13 -0.95
C ARG A 196 -35.17 -21.34 0.48
N MET A 197 -34.48 -20.74 1.46
CA MET A 197 -34.87 -20.85 2.88
C MET A 197 -36.29 -20.34 3.16
N MET A 198 -36.71 -19.25 2.51
CA MET A 198 -38.08 -18.73 2.64
C MET A 198 -39.13 -19.65 1.99
N THR A 199 -38.80 -20.33 0.89
CA THR A 199 -39.77 -21.09 0.07
C THR A 199 -39.88 -22.55 0.51
N GLU A 200 -38.76 -23.18 0.81
CA GLU A 200 -38.69 -24.59 1.18
C GLU A 200 -39.13 -24.79 2.64
N GLY A 201 -39.19 -23.70 3.43
CA GLY A 201 -39.09 -23.83 4.88
C GLY A 201 -37.75 -24.46 5.24
N GLU A 202 -37.35 -24.45 6.50
CA GLU A 202 -36.08 -25.07 6.85
C GLU A 202 -36.04 -26.57 6.47
N PRO A 203 -34.97 -27.09 5.84
CA PRO A 203 -34.46 -28.39 6.27
C PRO A 203 -33.96 -28.15 7.70
N GLY A 204 -34.80 -28.52 8.67
CA GLY A 204 -34.76 -28.07 10.05
C GLY A 204 -33.36 -27.80 10.61
N LEU A 205 -33.13 -26.54 10.97
CA LEU A 205 -32.25 -26.27 12.10
C LEU A 205 -33.10 -26.56 13.34
N VAL A 206 -33.25 -27.85 13.65
CA VAL A 206 -33.94 -28.34 14.85
C VAL A 206 -33.24 -27.79 16.09
N ALA A 207 -33.75 -26.65 16.56
CA ALA A 207 -33.79 -26.35 17.97
C ALA A 207 -34.99 -27.11 18.56
N GLY A 208 -34.69 -28.21 19.26
CA GLY A 208 -35.61 -28.82 20.23
C GLY A 208 -36.54 -29.91 19.69
N ASP A 209 -36.27 -31.14 20.15
CA ASP A 209 -37.12 -32.32 20.25
C ASP A 209 -37.68 -33.02 18.98
N GLY A 210 -37.14 -34.21 18.73
CA GLY A 210 -37.99 -35.41 18.72
C GLY A 210 -38.20 -36.18 17.40
N GLY A 211 -37.17 -36.92 16.95
CA GLY A 211 -37.27 -38.14 16.10
C GLY A 211 -37.51 -37.90 14.60
N LEU A 212 -36.89 -38.58 13.62
CA LEU A 212 -36.17 -39.85 13.49
C LEU A 212 -35.20 -39.62 12.31
N GLY A 213 -33.88 -39.81 12.38
CA GLY A 213 -33.16 -41.07 12.56
C GLY A 213 -31.88 -41.03 11.71
N GLY A 214 -30.72 -41.22 12.33
CA GLY A 214 -29.43 -41.27 11.62
C GLY A 214 -28.18 -41.12 12.51
N ALA A 215 -28.03 -41.98 13.52
CA ALA A 215 -26.75 -42.40 14.14
C ALA A 215 -25.58 -41.37 14.32
N GLY A 216 -25.85 -40.07 14.55
CA GLY A 216 -24.82 -39.03 14.73
C GLY A 216 -24.92 -38.21 16.02
N GLY A 217 -25.98 -38.38 16.81
CA GLY A 217 -26.37 -37.46 17.88
C GLY A 217 -25.31 -37.24 18.97
N ALA A 218 -24.61 -38.28 19.41
CA ALA A 218 -23.63 -38.15 20.49
C ALA A 218 -22.36 -37.37 20.06
N GLY A 219 -21.89 -37.57 18.83
CA GLY A 219 -20.67 -36.91 18.34
C GLY A 219 -20.89 -35.45 17.94
N GLU A 220 -22.07 -35.13 17.43
CA GLU A 220 -22.42 -33.78 16.98
C GLU A 220 -22.68 -32.83 18.17
N GLU A 221 -23.30 -33.33 19.24
CA GLU A 221 -23.57 -32.56 20.45
C GLU A 221 -22.28 -32.23 21.23
N ASP A 222 -21.36 -33.19 21.33
CA ASP A 222 -20.02 -32.99 21.87
C ASP A 222 -19.19 -31.99 21.03
N LEU A 223 -19.33 -32.02 19.70
CA LEU A 223 -18.69 -31.05 18.80
C LEU A 223 -19.24 -29.63 18.99
N LYS A 224 -20.57 -29.50 19.10
CA LYS A 224 -21.25 -28.22 19.40
C LYS A 224 -20.83 -27.66 20.76
N ALA A 225 -20.64 -28.52 21.77
CA ALA A 225 -20.14 -28.13 23.08
C ALA A 225 -18.70 -27.59 23.00
N LEU A 226 -17.81 -28.26 22.26
CA LEU A 226 -16.43 -27.81 22.04
C LEU A 226 -16.35 -26.50 21.24
N MET A 227 -17.24 -26.28 20.27
CA MET A 227 -17.31 -25.03 19.49
C MET A 227 -17.83 -23.84 20.31
N ARG A 228 -18.63 -24.10 21.36
CA ARG A 228 -19.12 -23.08 22.30
C ARG A 228 -18.11 -22.72 23.39
N ASP A 229 -17.04 -23.49 23.57
CA ASP A 229 -16.00 -23.21 24.55
C ASP A 229 -15.22 -21.92 24.16
N PRO A 230 -15.12 -20.91 25.06
CA PRO A 230 -14.33 -19.70 24.84
C PRO A 230 -12.88 -19.97 24.42
N ARG A 231 -12.30 -21.11 24.80
CA ARG A 231 -10.94 -21.51 24.42
C ARG A 231 -10.79 -21.81 22.92
N TYR A 232 -11.87 -22.19 22.24
CA TYR A 232 -11.87 -22.45 20.80
C TYR A 232 -11.76 -21.15 19.98
N TRP A 233 -12.57 -20.13 20.29
CA TRP A 233 -12.64 -18.90 19.48
C TRP A 233 -11.85 -17.71 20.04
N LYS A 234 -11.71 -17.59 21.36
CA LYS A 234 -10.99 -16.47 21.99
C LYS A 234 -9.50 -16.71 22.11
N HIS A 235 -9.11 -17.95 22.41
CA HIS A 235 -7.71 -18.33 22.66
C HIS A 235 -7.12 -19.26 21.60
N ARG A 236 -7.95 -19.78 20.68
CA ARG A 236 -7.54 -20.71 19.61
C ARG A 236 -6.62 -21.82 20.13
N ASP A 237 -7.01 -22.42 21.26
CA ASP A 237 -6.20 -23.45 21.93
C ASP A 237 -5.92 -24.62 20.97
N PRO A 238 -4.64 -24.97 20.72
CA PRO A 238 -4.25 -26.05 19.81
C PRO A 238 -4.83 -27.43 20.19
N ALA A 239 -5.10 -27.69 21.46
CA ALA A 239 -5.70 -28.96 21.90
C ALA A 239 -7.19 -29.02 21.53
N VAL A 240 -7.90 -27.91 21.68
CA VAL A 240 -9.34 -27.81 21.36
C VAL A 240 -9.56 -27.84 19.85
N LEU A 241 -8.72 -27.13 19.08
CA LEU A 241 -8.77 -27.14 17.61
C LEU A 241 -8.59 -28.55 17.03
N ARG A 242 -7.64 -29.33 17.56
CA ARG A 242 -7.43 -30.72 17.12
C ARG A 242 -8.65 -31.60 17.39
N ARG A 243 -9.28 -31.43 18.56
CA ARG A 243 -10.46 -32.19 18.96
C ARG A 243 -11.68 -31.85 18.13
N VAL A 244 -11.84 -30.58 17.76
CA VAL A 244 -12.88 -30.10 16.83
C VAL A 244 -12.64 -30.63 15.42
N ALA A 245 -11.41 -30.56 14.89
CA ALA A 245 -11.06 -31.07 13.57
C ALA A 245 -11.21 -32.60 13.46
N GLU A 246 -10.92 -33.34 14.53
CA GLU A 246 -11.17 -34.77 14.61
C GLU A 246 -12.67 -35.10 14.68
N GLY A 247 -13.46 -34.32 15.42
CA GLY A 247 -14.92 -34.44 15.45
C GLY A 247 -15.56 -34.23 14.08
N PHE A 248 -15.16 -33.19 13.35
CA PHE A 248 -15.66 -32.97 11.98
C PHE A 248 -15.27 -34.08 11.00
N ARG A 249 -14.03 -34.59 11.05
CA ARG A 249 -13.59 -35.71 10.19
C ARG A 249 -14.35 -37.01 10.46
N ARG A 250 -14.74 -37.26 11.70
CA ARG A 250 -15.52 -38.45 12.07
C ARG A 250 -16.98 -38.35 11.66
N LEU A 251 -17.56 -37.14 11.69
CA LEU A 251 -18.97 -36.91 11.34
C LEU A 251 -19.20 -36.70 9.83
N TYR A 252 -18.18 -36.25 9.09
CA TYR A 252 -18.25 -36.00 7.65
C TYR A 252 -17.06 -36.61 6.88
N PRO A 253 -16.98 -37.94 6.72
CA PRO A 253 -15.86 -38.61 6.06
C PRO A 253 -15.86 -38.55 4.51
N GLN A 254 -16.81 -37.88 3.87
CA GLN A 254 -16.96 -37.83 2.40
C GLN A 254 -16.97 -36.38 1.88
N GLY A 255 -15.84 -35.67 2.03
CA GLY A 255 -15.56 -34.37 1.42
C GLY A 255 -14.12 -34.31 0.93
#